data_AF-A0A1F7BJ46-F1
#
_entry.id   AF-A0A1F7BJ46-F1
#
_cell.length_a   1.000
_cell.length_b   1.000
_cell.length_c   1.000
_cell.angle_alpha   90.00
_cell.angle_beta   90.00
_cell.angle_gamma   90.00
#
_symmetry.space_group_name_H-M   'P 1'
#
loop_
_entity.id
_entity.type
_entity.pdbx_description
1 polymer ?
#
loop_
_entity_poly.entity_id
_entity_poly.type
_entity_poly.pdbx_seq_one_letter_code
_entity_poly.pdbx_strand_id
1 'polypeptide(L)'
;MPKSTPQSSLESFIAHARSKDMDHQTIRMLLLSAGWKEHDVAIAIGAEGLDVAVPVPPDAGGARDAFFHLLAFAGLYTSVISFTILAFAYVNRWFPDAALERYVTDESFRAGIRWPLAALIVSFPIFLWMSRLLLKEMRMHSEKQSSGVRRWLTYLTLFVAASVLMGDLITLVFSLLSGDITVRFLLKVVVVFLVAGGVFTYYFYALRKPVLEQGNMHRAYALGSIIVVALTIVYGLFMAGSPGTERDRRIDGQRLSDIRVIADATLNIVYGQDRWSRPIPPTPDSMQPLPASLGVIAKETVNQRVPTTDPEGIPYEYIVDDRTHFSVCTTFNYEDMEQYAPFWNHPAGSHCYTFDTAEMNLP
;
A
#
# COMPACT_ATOMS: atom_id res chain seq x y z
N MET A 1 -16.20 54.86 -18.67
CA MET A 1 -16.43 54.97 -17.21
C MET A 1 -15.69 53.82 -16.54
N PRO A 2 -14.70 54.08 -15.67
CA PRO A 2 -14.05 53.01 -14.93
C PRO A 2 -15.05 52.42 -13.93
N LYS A 3 -15.26 51.10 -13.98
CA LYS A 3 -16.09 50.37 -13.01
C LYS A 3 -15.41 50.46 -11.64
N SER A 4 -16.03 51.14 -10.68
CA SER A 4 -15.61 51.09 -9.29
C SER A 4 -15.70 49.63 -8.80
N THR A 5 -14.68 49.18 -8.10
CA THR A 5 -14.70 47.91 -7.37
C THR A 5 -15.82 47.94 -6.32
N PRO A 6 -16.49 46.80 -6.03
CA PRO A 6 -17.63 46.76 -5.11
C PRO A 6 -17.33 47.35 -3.72
N GLN A 7 -16.08 47.26 -3.25
CA GLN A 7 -15.63 47.82 -1.99
C GLN A 7 -15.62 49.36 -1.98
N SER A 8 -15.24 50.01 -3.09
CA SER A 8 -15.25 51.48 -3.18
C SER A 8 -16.66 52.06 -3.40
N SER A 9 -17.60 51.27 -3.93
CA SER A 9 -19.02 51.65 -3.93
C SER A 9 -19.67 51.54 -2.55
N LEU A 10 -19.18 50.62 -1.71
CA LEU A 10 -19.68 50.42 -0.34
C LEU A 10 -19.23 51.58 0.57
N GLU A 11 -17.93 51.89 0.54
CA GLU A 11 -17.35 53.00 1.33
C GLU A 11 -17.93 54.36 0.93
N SER A 12 -18.11 54.62 -0.38
CA SER A 12 -18.72 55.88 -0.84
C SER A 12 -20.20 56.01 -0.48
N PHE A 13 -20.94 54.91 -0.42
CA PHE A 13 -22.32 54.90 0.07
C PHE A 13 -22.41 55.20 1.56
N ILE A 14 -21.57 54.57 2.39
CA ILE A 14 -21.56 54.80 3.84
C ILE A 14 -21.19 56.25 4.14
N ALA A 15 -20.16 56.80 3.47
CA ALA A 15 -19.78 58.21 3.59
C ALA A 15 -20.91 59.17 3.19
N HIS A 16 -21.64 58.86 2.11
CA HIS A 16 -22.80 59.66 1.71
C HIS A 16 -23.94 59.57 2.73
N ALA A 17 -24.27 58.38 3.22
CA ALA A 17 -25.31 58.17 4.21
C ALA A 17 -25.00 58.88 5.54
N ARG A 18 -23.73 58.89 5.95
CA ARG A 18 -23.25 59.67 7.11
C ARG A 18 -23.34 61.17 6.90
N SER A 19 -23.07 61.68 5.70
CA SER A 19 -23.29 63.10 5.36
C SER A 19 -24.76 63.54 5.43
N LYS A 20 -25.69 62.58 5.52
CA LYS A 20 -27.13 62.78 5.67
C LYS A 20 -27.63 62.51 7.11
N ASP A 21 -26.72 62.44 8.08
CA ASP A 21 -27.01 62.16 9.49
C ASP A 21 -27.75 60.83 9.74
N MET A 22 -27.55 59.84 8.86
CA MET A 22 -28.12 58.50 9.07
C MET A 22 -27.35 57.78 10.19
N ASP A 23 -28.11 57.15 11.09
CA ASP A 23 -27.52 56.42 12.20
C ASP A 23 -26.93 55.07 11.74
N HIS A 24 -26.03 54.53 12.57
CA HIS A 24 -25.29 53.32 12.26
C HIS A 24 -26.20 52.11 12.01
N GLN A 25 -27.32 51.98 12.74
CA GLN A 25 -28.23 50.84 12.57
C GLN A 25 -29.00 50.93 11.27
N THR A 26 -29.42 52.13 10.85
CA THR A 26 -30.11 52.32 9.57
C THR A 26 -29.19 52.03 8.38
N ILE A 27 -27.94 52.47 8.41
CA ILE A 27 -26.97 52.18 7.33
C ILE A 27 -26.71 50.67 7.23
N ARG A 28 -26.48 50.00 8.38
CA ARG A 28 -26.32 48.54 8.43
C ARG A 28 -27.56 47.82 7.91
N MET A 29 -28.76 48.25 8.31
CA MET A 29 -30.02 47.66 7.86
C MET A 29 -30.20 47.78 6.33
N LEU A 30 -29.92 48.96 5.74
CA LEU A 30 -30.04 49.17 4.30
C LEU A 30 -29.09 48.27 3.51
N LEU A 31 -27.82 48.17 3.94
CA LEU A 31 -26.82 47.34 3.28
C LEU A 31 -27.15 45.84 3.39
N LEU A 32 -27.58 45.37 4.56
CA LEU A 32 -28.02 43.99 4.74
C LEU A 32 -29.29 43.68 3.91
N SER A 33 -30.25 44.61 3.85
CA SER A 33 -31.46 44.45 3.03
C SER A 33 -31.17 44.41 1.53
N ALA A 34 -30.08 45.06 1.09
CA ALA A 34 -29.58 45.02 -0.27
C ALA A 34 -28.74 43.76 -0.59
N GLY A 35 -28.57 42.85 0.37
CA GLY A 35 -27.88 41.57 0.17
C GLY A 35 -26.37 41.59 0.47
N TRP A 36 -25.84 42.66 1.05
CA TRP A 36 -24.45 42.68 1.51
C TRP A 36 -24.25 41.77 2.71
N LYS A 37 -23.09 41.09 2.79
CA LYS A 37 -22.76 40.25 3.94
C LYS A 37 -22.41 41.13 5.14
N GLU A 38 -22.84 40.71 6.33
CA GLU A 38 -22.59 41.43 7.58
C GLU A 38 -21.11 41.70 7.85
N HIS A 39 -20.24 40.76 7.46
CA HIS A 39 -18.80 40.90 7.55
C HIS A 39 -18.26 42.07 6.70
N ASP A 40 -18.70 42.18 5.45
CA ASP A 40 -18.25 43.21 4.52
C ASP A 40 -18.74 44.60 4.96
N VAL A 41 -19.96 44.67 5.50
CA VAL A 41 -20.53 45.89 6.09
C VAL A 41 -19.73 46.32 7.33
N ALA A 42 -19.37 45.39 8.21
CA ALA A 42 -18.57 45.69 9.40
C ALA A 42 -17.17 46.19 9.05
N ILE A 43 -16.52 45.61 8.03
CA ILE A 43 -15.21 46.07 7.54
C ILE A 43 -15.31 47.48 6.97
N ALA A 44 -16.30 47.75 6.11
CA ALA A 44 -16.43 49.05 5.45
C ALA A 44 -16.79 50.17 6.44
N ILE A 45 -17.64 49.89 7.43
CA ILE A 45 -17.93 50.86 8.50
C ILE A 45 -16.69 51.08 9.38
N GLY A 46 -15.93 50.01 9.66
CA GLY A 46 -14.66 50.12 10.39
C GLY A 46 -13.64 50.97 9.66
N ALA A 47 -13.54 50.82 8.33
CA ALA A 47 -12.61 51.57 7.49
C ALA A 47 -12.92 53.08 7.40
N GLU A 48 -14.18 53.48 7.52
CA GLU A 48 -14.56 54.91 7.54
C GLU A 48 -14.43 55.54 8.93
N GLY A 49 -14.67 54.77 10.00
CA GLY A 49 -14.70 55.29 11.38
C GLY A 49 -13.38 55.20 12.14
N LEU A 50 -12.39 54.47 11.64
CA LEU A 50 -11.09 54.27 12.29
C LEU A 50 -9.95 54.71 11.36
N ASP A 51 -9.04 55.53 11.88
CA ASP A 51 -7.77 55.86 11.19
C ASP A 51 -6.77 54.68 11.17
N VAL A 52 -7.16 53.54 11.73
CA VAL A 52 -6.36 52.33 11.86
C VAL A 52 -7.15 51.16 11.31
N ALA A 53 -6.53 50.36 10.44
CA ALA A 53 -7.15 49.15 9.88
C ALA A 53 -7.55 48.20 11.02
N VAL A 54 -8.80 47.71 10.97
CA VAL A 54 -9.27 46.67 11.87
C VAL A 54 -8.34 45.45 11.74
N PRO A 55 -7.67 45.01 12.82
CA PRO A 55 -6.76 43.88 12.74
C PRO A 55 -7.54 42.63 12.34
N VAL A 56 -7.28 42.13 11.14
CA VAL A 56 -7.82 40.85 10.69
C VAL A 56 -7.02 39.76 11.41
N PRO A 57 -7.66 38.78 12.07
CA PRO A 57 -6.93 37.65 12.63
C PRO A 57 -6.12 36.99 11.50
N PRO A 58 -4.80 36.78 11.66
CA PRO A 58 -3.99 36.15 10.63
C PRO A 58 -4.62 34.79 10.27
N ASP A 59 -4.78 34.52 8.97
CA ASP A 59 -5.48 33.34 8.42
C ASP A 59 -5.32 32.10 9.30
N ALA A 60 -6.31 31.85 10.14
CA ALA A 60 -6.35 30.73 11.08
C ALA A 60 -6.74 29.45 10.33
N GLY A 61 -5.93 29.06 9.34
CA GLY A 61 -6.16 27.87 8.51
C GLY A 61 -6.03 28.12 7.00
N GLY A 62 -5.05 28.91 6.55
CA GLY A 62 -4.77 29.06 5.13
C GLY A 62 -4.46 27.72 4.42
N ALA A 63 -4.63 27.66 3.10
CA ALA A 63 -4.49 26.44 2.30
C ALA A 63 -3.16 25.67 2.54
N ARG A 64 -2.07 26.39 2.83
CA ARG A 64 -0.77 25.81 3.20
C ARG A 64 -0.81 25.01 4.50
N ASP A 65 -1.49 25.53 5.52
CA ASP A 65 -1.64 24.84 6.81
C ASP A 65 -2.46 23.56 6.65
N ALA A 66 -3.55 23.64 5.88
CA ALA A 66 -4.35 22.47 5.54
C ALA A 66 -3.54 21.41 4.77
N PHE A 67 -2.74 21.83 3.78
CA PHE A 67 -1.87 20.93 3.02
C PHE A 67 -0.86 20.19 3.91
N PHE A 68 -0.17 20.89 4.83
CA PHE A 68 0.80 20.23 5.73
C PHE A 68 0.13 19.25 6.69
N HIS A 69 -1.05 19.58 7.21
CA HIS A 69 -1.79 18.64 8.05
C HIS A 69 -2.27 17.43 7.23
N LEU A 70 -2.87 17.64 6.06
CA LEU A 70 -3.30 16.54 5.19
C LEU A 70 -2.14 15.61 4.83
N LEU A 71 -0.97 16.16 4.49
CA LEU A 71 0.22 15.38 4.19
C LEU A 71 0.73 14.59 5.42
N ALA A 72 0.71 15.21 6.61
CA ALA A 72 1.07 14.51 7.85
C ALA A 72 0.12 13.35 8.15
N PHE A 73 -1.20 13.55 8.07
CA PHE A 73 -2.19 12.51 8.32
C PHE A 73 -2.19 11.42 7.23
N ALA A 74 -1.97 11.77 5.97
CA ALA A 74 -1.80 10.79 4.90
C ALA A 74 -0.55 9.91 5.14
N GLY A 75 0.56 10.52 5.57
CA GLY A 75 1.77 9.81 5.97
C GLY A 75 1.53 8.87 7.15
N LEU A 76 0.80 9.33 8.18
CA LEU A 76 0.41 8.51 9.33
C LEU A 76 -0.42 7.30 8.90
N TYR A 77 -1.50 7.52 8.15
CA TYR A 77 -2.42 6.45 7.75
C TYR A 77 -1.73 5.43 6.86
N THR A 78 -0.93 5.88 5.89
CA THR A 78 -0.13 4.98 5.06
C THR A 78 0.82 4.16 5.92
N SER A 79 1.53 4.79 6.87
CA SER A 79 2.46 4.09 7.76
C SER A 79 1.76 3.04 8.62
N VAL A 80 0.63 3.41 9.24
CA VAL A 80 -0.16 2.52 10.11
C VAL A 80 -0.73 1.34 9.33
N ILE A 81 -1.30 1.59 8.15
CA ILE A 81 -1.85 0.53 7.28
C ILE A 81 -0.73 -0.41 6.83
N SER A 82 0.38 0.13 6.31
CA SER A 82 1.51 -0.67 5.86
C SER A 82 2.13 -1.49 6.98
N PHE A 83 2.29 -0.92 8.18
CA PHE A 83 2.76 -1.63 9.35
C PHE A 83 1.82 -2.79 9.73
N THR A 84 0.50 -2.55 9.78
CA THR A 84 -0.48 -3.59 10.12
C THR A 84 -0.47 -4.73 9.11
N ILE A 85 -0.36 -4.43 7.80
CA ILE A 85 -0.25 -5.47 6.75
C ILE A 85 1.01 -6.31 6.97
N LEU A 86 2.17 -5.69 7.23
CA LEU A 86 3.42 -6.40 7.50
C LEU A 86 3.31 -7.27 8.77
N ALA A 87 2.77 -6.72 9.85
CA ALA A 87 2.56 -7.46 11.08
C ALA A 87 1.66 -8.68 10.86
N PHE A 88 0.59 -8.55 10.07
CA PHE A 88 -0.28 -9.67 9.72
C PHE A 88 0.43 -10.70 8.86
N ALA A 89 1.25 -10.27 7.89
CA ALA A 89 2.07 -11.17 7.08
C ALA A 89 3.05 -11.97 7.96
N TYR A 90 3.73 -11.31 8.91
CA TYR A 90 4.65 -11.98 9.82
C TYR A 90 3.93 -12.95 10.77
N VAL A 91 2.77 -12.57 11.28
CA VAL A 91 1.93 -13.45 12.11
C VAL A 91 1.49 -14.69 11.31
N ASN A 92 1.08 -14.55 10.05
CA ASN A 92 0.77 -15.71 9.19
C ASN A 92 2.00 -16.60 9.00
N ARG A 93 3.18 -16.01 8.76
CA ARG A 93 4.41 -16.77 8.51
C ARG A 93 4.90 -17.58 9.73
N TRP A 94 4.70 -17.05 10.94
CA TRP A 94 5.08 -17.72 12.19
C TRP A 94 4.02 -18.70 12.70
N PHE A 95 2.75 -18.47 12.36
CA PHE A 95 1.62 -19.30 12.76
C PHE A 95 0.80 -19.71 11.52
N PRO A 96 1.36 -20.58 10.67
CA PRO A 96 0.71 -21.02 9.45
C PRO A 96 -0.56 -21.82 9.78
N ASP A 97 -1.60 -21.65 8.97
CA ASP A 97 -2.84 -22.42 9.09
C ASP A 97 -2.96 -23.43 7.95
N ALA A 98 -2.89 -24.71 8.32
CA ALA A 98 -2.97 -25.83 7.39
C ALA A 98 -4.26 -25.84 6.54
N ALA A 99 -5.35 -25.21 7.01
CA ALA A 99 -6.61 -25.14 6.27
C ALA A 99 -6.62 -24.05 5.18
N LEU A 100 -5.80 -23.00 5.32
CA LEU A 100 -5.80 -21.83 4.43
C LEU A 100 -4.57 -21.72 3.53
N GLU A 101 -3.43 -22.27 3.95
CA GLU A 101 -2.14 -22.03 3.29
C GLU A 101 -1.76 -23.08 2.24
N ARG A 102 -2.71 -23.94 1.84
CA ARG A 102 -2.50 -24.99 0.83
C ARG A 102 -2.04 -24.48 -0.55
N TYR A 103 -2.18 -23.19 -0.84
CA TYR A 103 -1.87 -22.62 -2.16
C TYR A 103 -1.00 -21.36 -2.11
N VAL A 104 -0.44 -21.02 -0.94
CA VAL A 104 0.39 -19.83 -0.81
C VAL A 104 1.84 -20.20 -1.15
N THR A 105 2.33 -19.75 -2.30
CA THR A 105 3.74 -19.91 -2.69
C THR A 105 4.63 -18.92 -1.98
N ASP A 106 5.91 -19.27 -1.85
CA ASP A 106 6.93 -18.44 -1.20
C ASP A 106 7.09 -17.08 -1.90
N GLU A 107 6.97 -17.04 -3.23
CA GLU A 107 6.98 -15.80 -4.00
C GLU A 107 5.73 -14.94 -3.76
N SER A 108 4.55 -15.56 -3.61
CA SER A 108 3.31 -14.83 -3.28
C SER A 108 3.43 -14.11 -1.93
N PHE A 109 4.03 -14.77 -0.94
CA PHE A 109 4.31 -14.18 0.36
C PHE A 109 5.28 -13.00 0.25
N ARG A 110 6.42 -13.18 -0.44
CA ARG A 110 7.42 -12.12 -0.63
C ARG A 110 6.86 -10.92 -1.39
N ALA A 111 6.11 -11.16 -2.45
CA ALA A 111 5.43 -10.11 -3.20
C ALA A 111 4.46 -9.31 -2.31
N GLY A 112 3.74 -10.00 -1.42
CA GLY A 112 2.81 -9.40 -0.46
C GLY A 112 3.46 -8.45 0.55
N ILE A 113 4.72 -8.69 0.95
CA ILE A 113 5.43 -7.83 1.91
C ILE A 113 6.18 -6.66 1.26
N ARG A 114 6.62 -6.78 -0.01
CA ARG A 114 7.42 -5.75 -0.70
C ARG A 114 6.69 -4.41 -0.81
N TRP A 115 5.39 -4.41 -1.15
CA TRP A 115 4.63 -3.17 -1.33
C TRP A 115 4.38 -2.42 -0.01
N PRO A 116 3.87 -3.07 1.06
CA PRO A 116 3.79 -2.45 2.39
C PRO A 116 5.15 -1.98 2.91
N LEU A 117 6.22 -2.74 2.67
CA LEU A 117 7.57 -2.37 3.09
C LEU A 117 8.04 -1.08 2.43
N ALA A 118 7.88 -0.96 1.10
CA ALA A 118 8.21 0.26 0.37
C ALA A 118 7.37 1.46 0.82
N ALA A 119 6.06 1.26 0.99
CA ALA A 119 5.16 2.30 1.48
C ALA A 119 5.56 2.77 2.90
N LEU A 120 5.95 1.86 3.79
CA LEU A 120 6.39 2.19 5.16
C LEU A 120 7.73 2.93 5.17
N ILE A 121 8.70 2.50 4.36
CA ILE A 121 10.02 3.15 4.21
C ILE A 121 9.88 4.61 3.79
N VAL A 122 8.90 4.94 2.92
CA VAL A 122 8.69 6.30 2.42
C VAL A 122 7.77 7.12 3.31
N SER A 123 6.61 6.57 3.69
CA SER A 123 5.58 7.34 4.39
C SER A 123 5.95 7.67 5.84
N PHE A 124 6.67 6.78 6.53
CA PHE A 124 7.00 6.99 7.95
C PHE A 124 8.00 8.13 8.19
N PRO A 125 9.12 8.24 7.43
CA PRO A 125 9.99 9.41 7.52
C PRO A 125 9.28 10.73 7.18
N ILE A 126 8.41 10.72 6.16
CA ILE A 126 7.61 11.89 5.76
C ILE A 126 6.69 12.29 6.92
N PHE A 127 5.98 11.34 7.52
CA PHE A 127 5.12 11.58 8.68
C PHE A 127 5.89 12.21 9.85
N LEU A 128 7.05 11.66 10.21
CA LEU A 128 7.87 12.21 11.30
C LEU A 128 8.39 13.60 10.99
N TRP A 129 8.85 13.83 9.75
CA TRP A 129 9.33 15.13 9.32
C TRP A 129 8.22 16.19 9.35
N MET A 130 7.05 15.87 8.82
CA MET A 130 5.88 16.76 8.86
C MET A 130 5.40 17.02 10.29
N SER A 131 5.35 15.99 11.13
CA SER A 131 5.00 16.14 12.54
C SER A 131 5.98 17.05 13.29
N ARG A 132 7.28 16.94 13.00
CA ARG A 132 8.31 17.81 13.59
C ARG A 132 8.15 19.26 13.13
N LEU A 133 7.86 19.48 11.84
CA LEU A 133 7.65 20.83 11.29
C LEU A 133 6.41 21.49 11.90
N LEU A 134 5.29 20.78 11.96
CA LEU A 134 4.05 21.27 12.58
C LEU A 134 4.25 21.58 14.08
N LEU A 135 4.90 20.69 14.84
CA LEU A 135 5.19 20.94 16.26
C LEU A 135 6.14 22.13 16.46
N LYS A 136 7.10 22.36 15.56
CA LYS A 136 7.99 23.52 15.61
C LYS A 136 7.22 24.82 15.33
N GLU A 137 6.37 24.85 14.30
CA GLU A 137 5.56 26.03 13.98
C GLU A 137 4.60 26.39 15.11
N MET A 138 3.96 25.39 15.73
CA MET A 138 3.04 25.60 16.86
C MET A 138 3.71 26.15 18.13
N ARG A 139 5.00 25.83 18.35
CA ARG A 139 5.77 26.40 19.46
C ARG A 139 6.18 27.85 19.20
N MET A 140 6.39 28.24 17.94
CA MET A 140 6.79 29.61 17.59
C MET A 140 5.59 30.56 17.44
N HIS A 141 4.41 30.05 17.06
CA HIS A 141 3.20 30.86 16.85
C HIS A 141 2.02 30.31 17.66
N SER A 142 1.71 30.94 18.80
CA SER A 142 0.60 30.53 19.67
C SER A 142 -0.77 30.57 18.97
N GLU A 143 -0.93 31.49 18.02
CA GLU A 143 -2.18 31.67 17.24
C GLU A 143 -2.46 30.51 16.28
N LYS A 144 -1.42 29.80 15.80
CA LYS A 144 -1.60 28.60 14.96
C LYS A 144 -2.05 27.37 15.75
N GLN A 145 -2.03 27.41 17.09
CA GLN A 145 -2.46 26.28 17.92
C GLN A 145 -3.96 26.01 17.80
N SER A 146 -4.76 27.01 17.40
CA SER A 146 -6.21 26.93 17.22
C SER A 146 -6.66 26.66 15.77
N SER A 147 -5.78 26.16 14.89
CA SER A 147 -6.17 25.81 13.51
C SER A 147 -7.36 24.83 13.52
N GLY A 148 -8.46 25.25 12.89
CA GLY A 148 -9.68 24.44 12.77
C GLY A 148 -9.42 23.12 12.03
N VAL A 149 -8.49 23.13 11.06
CA VAL A 149 -8.12 21.96 10.26
C VAL A 149 -7.46 20.88 11.11
N ARG A 150 -6.51 21.25 11.98
CA ARG A 150 -5.88 20.32 12.92
C ARG A 150 -6.91 19.65 13.82
N ARG A 151 -7.80 20.45 14.41
CA ARG A 151 -8.81 19.96 15.35
C ARG A 151 -9.76 19.00 14.65
N TRP A 152 -10.23 19.36 13.46
CA TRP A 152 -11.11 18.51 12.65
C TRP A 152 -10.44 17.17 12.25
N LEU A 153 -9.22 17.21 11.70
CA LEU A 153 -8.47 16.01 11.33
C LEU A 153 -8.14 15.11 12.53
N THR A 154 -7.86 15.70 13.68
CA THR A 154 -7.59 14.94 14.91
C THR A 154 -8.84 14.24 15.42
N TYR A 155 -10.00 14.92 15.44
CA TYR A 155 -11.26 14.27 15.80
C TYR A 155 -11.66 13.19 14.80
N LEU A 156 -11.44 13.41 13.50
CA LEU A 156 -11.66 12.40 12.47
C LEU A 156 -10.79 11.16 12.74
N THR A 157 -9.50 11.36 13.05
CA THR A 157 -8.57 10.27 13.38
C THR A 157 -9.01 9.50 14.61
N LEU A 158 -9.45 10.20 15.67
CA LEU A 158 -9.97 9.56 16.87
C LEU A 158 -11.24 8.76 16.62
N PHE A 159 -12.14 9.28 15.78
CA PHE A 159 -13.36 8.58 15.37
C PHE A 159 -13.03 7.30 14.59
N VAL A 160 -12.11 7.38 13.62
CA VAL A 160 -11.65 6.22 12.85
C VAL A 160 -10.99 5.19 13.77
N ALA A 161 -10.08 5.61 14.66
CA ALA A 161 -9.41 4.71 15.59
C ALA A 161 -10.41 4.04 16.55
N ALA A 162 -11.38 4.77 17.09
CA ALA A 162 -12.43 4.21 17.93
C ALA A 162 -13.32 3.21 17.17
N SER A 163 -13.65 3.51 15.91
CA SER A 163 -14.42 2.62 15.03
C SER A 163 -13.66 1.33 14.74
N VAL A 164 -12.35 1.41 14.50
CA VAL A 164 -11.46 0.25 14.31
C VAL A 164 -11.39 -0.60 15.57
N LEU A 165 -11.18 0.01 16.74
CA LEU A 165 -11.16 -0.72 18.02
C LEU A 165 -12.49 -1.42 18.32
N MET A 166 -13.62 -0.77 18.04
CA MET A 166 -14.95 -1.36 18.18
C MET A 166 -15.14 -2.53 17.21
N GLY A 167 -14.77 -2.35 15.93
CA GLY A 167 -14.82 -3.41 14.93
C GLY A 167 -13.97 -4.62 15.30
N ASP A 168 -12.75 -4.39 15.78
CA ASP A 168 -11.82 -5.44 16.22
C ASP A 168 -12.30 -6.19 17.46
N LEU A 169 -12.99 -5.49 18.38
CA LEU A 169 -13.64 -6.14 19.52
C LEU A 169 -14.84 -6.98 19.07
N ILE A 170 -15.63 -6.50 18.10
CA ILE A 170 -16.77 -7.25 17.54
C ILE A 170 -16.26 -8.52 16.86
N THR A 171 -15.22 -8.45 16.03
CA THR A 171 -14.64 -9.62 15.35
C THR A 171 -14.09 -10.63 16.35
N LEU A 172 -13.43 -10.16 17.43
CA LEU A 172 -12.95 -11.01 18.51
C LEU A 172 -14.10 -11.77 19.20
N VAL A 173 -15.17 -11.06 19.58
CA VAL A 173 -16.33 -11.67 20.23
C VAL A 173 -17.05 -12.63 19.28
N PHE A 174 -17.22 -12.26 18.01
CA PHE A 174 -17.81 -13.12 17.00
C PHE A 174 -17.02 -14.43 16.85
N SER A 175 -15.70 -14.35 16.71
CA SER A 175 -14.82 -15.53 16.60
C SER A 175 -14.85 -16.38 17.89
N LEU A 176 -14.92 -15.75 19.07
CA LEU A 176 -15.11 -16.46 20.34
C LEU A 176 -16.41 -17.27 20.38
N LEU A 177 -17.52 -16.66 19.96
CA LEU A 177 -18.84 -17.29 19.96
C LEU A 177 -18.94 -18.39 18.90
N SER A 178 -18.23 -18.26 17.78
CA SER A 178 -18.14 -19.32 16.76
C SER A 178 -17.24 -20.49 17.18
N GLY A 179 -16.40 -20.33 18.20
CA GLY A 179 -15.41 -21.33 18.60
C GLY A 179 -14.15 -21.38 17.71
N ASP A 180 -13.94 -20.35 16.89
CA ASP A 180 -12.89 -20.29 15.86
C ASP A 180 -11.64 -19.49 16.29
N ILE A 181 -11.41 -19.33 17.59
CA ILE A 181 -10.23 -18.58 18.07
C ILE A 181 -8.97 -19.39 17.80
N THR A 182 -8.15 -18.89 16.88
CA THR A 182 -6.79 -19.37 16.63
C THR A 182 -5.76 -18.42 17.26
N VAL A 183 -4.57 -18.94 17.60
CA VAL A 183 -3.44 -18.11 18.08
C VAL A 183 -3.12 -16.99 17.09
N ARG A 184 -3.11 -17.32 15.79
CA ARG A 184 -2.91 -16.37 14.69
C ARG A 184 -3.96 -15.26 14.70
N PHE A 185 -5.24 -15.59 14.86
CA PHE A 185 -6.31 -14.60 14.95
C PHE A 185 -6.13 -13.67 16.15
N LEU A 186 -5.85 -14.24 17.33
CA LEU A 186 -5.64 -13.47 18.55
C LEU A 186 -4.46 -12.49 18.42
N LEU A 187 -3.34 -12.91 17.81
CA LEU A 187 -2.20 -12.04 17.57
C LEU A 187 -2.54 -10.88 16.63
N LYS A 188 -3.36 -11.11 15.60
CA LYS A 188 -3.81 -10.03 14.69
C LYS A 188 -4.70 -9.02 15.41
N VAL A 189 -5.63 -9.48 16.23
CA VAL A 189 -6.46 -8.62 17.09
C VAL A 189 -5.57 -7.79 18.02
N VAL A 190 -4.60 -8.41 18.71
CA VAL A 190 -3.65 -7.68 19.56
C VAL A 190 -2.86 -6.62 18.78
N VAL A 191 -2.41 -6.92 17.57
CA VAL A 191 -1.74 -5.94 16.70
C VAL A 191 -2.66 -4.73 16.42
N VAL A 192 -3.91 -4.97 16.06
CA VAL A 192 -4.88 -3.89 15.78
C VAL A 192 -5.15 -3.07 17.03
N PHE A 193 -5.37 -3.70 18.18
CA PHE A 193 -5.53 -3.01 19.47
C PHE A 193 -4.33 -2.13 19.83
N LEU A 194 -3.10 -2.64 19.69
CA LEU A 194 -1.89 -1.88 20.01
C LEU A 194 -1.71 -0.69 19.07
N VAL A 195 -1.97 -0.87 17.78
CA VAL A 195 -1.79 0.18 16.76
C VAL A 195 -2.88 1.24 16.86
N ALA A 196 -4.15 0.84 16.79
CA ALA A 196 -5.27 1.77 16.88
C ALA A 196 -5.35 2.41 18.26
N GLY A 197 -5.09 1.64 19.33
CA GLY A 197 -5.00 2.15 20.69
C GLY A 197 -3.87 3.14 20.87
N GLY A 198 -2.66 2.86 20.37
CA GLY A 198 -1.52 3.78 20.45
C GLY A 198 -1.76 5.10 19.68
N VAL A 199 -2.38 5.03 18.50
CA VAL A 199 -2.78 6.22 17.75
C VAL A 199 -3.86 7.00 18.50
N PHE A 200 -4.87 6.31 19.03
CA PHE A 200 -5.95 6.91 19.80
C PHE A 200 -5.42 7.63 21.03
N THR A 201 -4.61 6.97 21.86
CA THR A 201 -4.04 7.56 23.08
C THR A 201 -3.17 8.76 22.76
N TYR A 202 -2.31 8.67 21.74
CA TYR A 202 -1.47 9.78 21.32
C TYR A 202 -2.29 11.03 20.97
N TYR A 203 -3.28 10.90 20.09
CA TYR A 203 -4.09 12.04 19.64
C TYR A 203 -5.07 12.52 20.72
N PHE A 204 -5.56 11.63 21.58
CA PHE A 204 -6.43 11.99 22.70
C PHE A 204 -5.68 12.84 23.73
N TYR A 205 -4.45 12.44 24.10
CA TYR A 205 -3.61 13.27 24.97
C TYR A 205 -3.16 14.56 24.29
N ALA A 206 -2.89 14.51 22.98
CA ALA A 206 -2.53 15.70 22.19
C ALA A 206 -3.64 16.76 22.18
N LEU A 207 -4.92 16.35 22.27
CA LEU A 207 -6.07 17.26 22.40
C LEU A 207 -6.28 17.79 23.82
N ARG A 208 -5.99 16.99 24.85
CA ARG A 208 -6.30 17.34 26.25
C ARG A 208 -5.27 18.22 26.93
N LYS A 209 -3.99 18.14 26.54
CA LYS A 209 -2.90 18.88 27.21
C LYS A 209 -2.48 20.13 26.42
N PRO A 210 -2.02 21.21 27.08
CA PRO A 210 -1.39 22.33 26.39
C PRO A 210 -0.05 21.91 25.76
N VAL A 211 0.29 22.47 24.60
CA VAL A 211 1.45 22.08 23.76
C VAL A 211 2.78 22.13 24.54
N LEU A 212 2.89 23.03 25.53
CA LEU A 212 4.08 23.23 26.36
C LEU A 212 4.40 22.01 27.27
N GLU A 213 3.38 21.25 27.68
CA GLU A 213 3.55 20.08 28.57
C GLU A 213 3.74 18.77 27.80
N GLN A 214 3.62 18.79 26.47
CA GLN A 214 3.60 17.58 25.64
C GLN A 214 5.00 17.15 25.14
N GLY A 215 6.06 17.91 25.45
CA GLY A 215 7.41 17.68 24.90
C GLY A 215 7.95 16.27 25.10
N ASN A 216 7.85 15.73 26.33
CA ASN A 216 8.34 14.38 26.65
C ASN A 216 7.47 13.29 26.02
N MET A 217 6.15 13.50 25.96
CA MET A 217 5.21 12.57 25.32
C MET A 217 5.51 12.41 23.82
N HIS A 218 5.65 13.51 23.07
CA HIS A 218 5.98 13.44 21.64
C HIS A 218 7.31 12.72 21.40
N ARG A 219 8.32 12.95 22.25
CA ARG A 219 9.62 12.26 22.17
C ARG A 219 9.49 10.76 22.43
N ALA A 220 8.73 10.35 23.47
CA ALA A 220 8.54 8.95 23.80
C ALA A 220 7.81 8.20 22.68
N TYR A 221 6.69 8.74 22.17
CA TYR A 221 5.95 8.13 21.06
C TYR A 221 6.77 8.11 19.77
N ALA A 222 7.54 9.17 19.47
CA ALA A 222 8.42 9.18 18.30
C ALA A 222 9.53 8.13 18.42
N LEU A 223 10.22 8.03 19.57
CA LEU A 223 11.27 7.04 19.76
C LEU A 223 10.72 5.60 19.71
N GLY A 224 9.59 5.34 20.39
CA GLY A 224 8.94 4.04 20.38
C GLY A 224 8.51 3.62 18.98
N SER A 225 7.83 4.50 18.23
CA SER A 225 7.43 4.21 16.85
C SER A 225 8.62 4.03 15.90
N ILE A 226 9.69 4.82 16.05
CA ILE A 226 10.92 4.65 15.26
C ILE A 226 11.52 3.26 15.49
N ILE A 227 11.64 2.83 16.75
CA ILE A 227 12.21 1.51 17.08
C ILE A 227 11.34 0.40 16.47
N VAL A 228 10.03 0.45 16.70
CA VAL A 228 9.08 -0.56 16.20
C VAL A 228 9.10 -0.63 14.66
N VAL A 229 9.04 0.52 13.98
CA VAL A 229 9.08 0.57 12.51
C VAL A 229 10.43 0.13 11.97
N ALA A 230 11.54 0.53 12.60
CA ALA A 230 12.88 0.10 12.18
C ALA A 230 13.03 -1.43 12.28
N LEU A 231 12.60 -2.05 13.39
CA LEU A 231 12.61 -3.51 13.54
C LEU A 231 11.74 -4.19 12.48
N THR A 232 10.55 -3.64 12.21
CA THR A 232 9.63 -4.14 11.19
C THR A 232 10.24 -4.09 9.78
N ILE A 233 10.95 -3.00 9.46
CA ILE A 233 11.62 -2.81 8.18
C ILE A 233 12.82 -3.75 8.06
N VAL A 234 13.67 -3.84 9.10
CA VAL A 234 14.85 -4.73 9.09
C VAL A 234 14.42 -6.19 8.91
N TYR A 235 13.40 -6.63 9.65
CA TYR A 235 12.85 -7.98 9.49
C TYR A 235 12.22 -8.18 8.10
N GLY A 236 11.49 -7.18 7.59
CA GLY A 236 10.89 -7.22 6.26
C GLY A 236 11.93 -7.32 5.13
N LEU A 237 13.02 -6.56 5.23
CA LEU A 237 14.13 -6.61 4.27
C LEU A 237 14.86 -7.96 4.32
N PHE A 238 15.04 -8.53 5.51
CA PHE A 238 15.60 -9.87 5.67
C PHE A 238 14.73 -10.93 4.97
N MET A 239 13.40 -10.85 5.12
CA MET A 239 12.46 -11.79 4.51
C MET A 239 12.25 -11.56 3.01
N ALA A 240 12.29 -10.31 2.54
CA ALA A 240 12.05 -9.94 1.15
C ALA A 240 13.21 -10.26 0.21
N GLY A 241 14.41 -10.54 0.75
CA GLY A 241 15.62 -10.73 -0.05
C GLY A 241 16.19 -9.41 -0.60
N SER A 242 17.38 -9.49 -1.18
CA SER A 242 17.99 -8.35 -1.87
C SER A 242 17.40 -8.18 -3.28
N PRO A 243 17.46 -6.98 -3.90
CA PRO A 243 17.01 -6.80 -5.28
C PRO A 243 17.69 -7.72 -6.30
N GLY A 244 18.97 -8.08 -6.07
CA GLY A 244 19.70 -9.02 -6.92
C GLY A 244 19.13 -10.44 -6.78
N THR A 245 18.98 -10.93 -5.55
CA THR A 245 18.44 -12.27 -5.30
C THR A 245 17.01 -12.44 -5.84
N GLU A 246 16.19 -11.39 -5.79
CA GLU A 246 14.83 -11.43 -6.34
C GLU A 246 14.78 -11.33 -7.87
N ARG A 247 15.80 -10.74 -8.50
CA ARG A 247 15.94 -10.77 -9.96
C ARG A 247 16.29 -12.18 -10.42
N ASP A 248 17.24 -12.82 -9.75
CA ASP A 248 17.69 -14.17 -10.08
C ASP A 248 16.56 -15.20 -9.89
N ARG A 249 15.75 -15.06 -8.83
CA ARG A 249 14.53 -15.87 -8.62
C ARG A 249 13.52 -15.72 -9.74
N ARG A 250 13.34 -14.51 -10.28
CA ARG A 250 12.46 -14.29 -11.44
C ARG A 250 13.02 -14.90 -12.71
N ILE A 251 14.35 -14.90 -12.87
CA ILE A 251 15.02 -15.60 -13.98
C ILE A 251 14.77 -17.11 -13.86
N ASP A 252 14.93 -17.68 -12.66
CA ASP A 252 14.64 -19.10 -12.41
C ASP A 252 13.15 -19.44 -12.64
N GLY A 253 12.23 -18.58 -12.18
CA GLY A 253 10.80 -18.73 -12.47
C GLY A 253 10.47 -18.66 -13.97
N GLN A 254 11.19 -17.82 -14.73
CA GLN A 254 11.07 -17.77 -16.19
C GLN A 254 11.65 -19.04 -16.82
N ARG A 255 12.79 -19.56 -16.33
CA ARG A 255 13.35 -20.85 -16.76
C ARG A 255 12.35 -21.98 -16.58
N LEU A 256 11.68 -22.05 -15.43
CA LEU A 256 10.64 -23.03 -15.16
C LEU A 256 9.44 -22.89 -16.11
N SER A 257 9.01 -21.66 -16.37
CA SER A 257 7.96 -21.36 -17.35
C SER A 257 8.36 -21.80 -18.76
N ASP A 258 9.59 -21.53 -19.17
CA ASP A 258 10.11 -21.91 -20.49
C ASP A 258 10.16 -23.44 -20.64
N ILE A 259 10.60 -24.17 -19.61
CA ILE A 259 10.61 -25.63 -19.58
C ILE A 259 9.19 -26.20 -19.73
N ARG A 260 8.20 -25.62 -19.04
CA ARG A 260 6.78 -26.00 -19.21
C ARG A 260 6.31 -25.81 -20.65
N VAL A 261 6.70 -24.70 -21.28
CA VAL A 261 6.38 -24.43 -22.69
C VAL A 261 7.05 -25.44 -23.62
N ILE A 262 8.32 -25.75 -23.41
CA ILE A 262 9.06 -26.75 -24.21
C ILE A 262 8.42 -28.13 -24.07
N ALA A 263 8.11 -28.54 -22.84
CA ALA A 263 7.51 -29.83 -22.57
C ALA A 263 6.10 -29.93 -23.18
N ASP A 264 5.27 -28.88 -23.05
CA ASP A 264 3.95 -28.87 -23.66
C ASP A 264 4.01 -28.89 -25.19
N ALA A 265 4.91 -28.11 -25.80
CA ALA A 265 5.13 -28.12 -27.24
C ALA A 265 5.59 -29.50 -27.74
N THR A 266 6.47 -30.17 -26.99
CA THR A 266 6.93 -31.53 -27.30
C THR A 266 5.77 -32.52 -27.27
N LEU A 267 4.95 -32.47 -26.22
CA LEU A 267 3.76 -33.33 -26.11
C LEU A 267 2.75 -33.04 -27.22
N ASN A 268 2.55 -31.78 -27.61
CA ASN A 268 1.67 -31.42 -28.73
C ASN A 268 2.18 -31.93 -30.08
N ILE A 269 3.50 -32.09 -30.27
CA ILE A 269 4.06 -32.73 -31.47
C ILE A 269 3.83 -34.25 -31.42
N VAL A 270 4.18 -34.89 -30.29
CA VAL A 270 4.05 -36.35 -30.10
C VAL A 270 2.59 -36.82 -30.26
N TYR A 271 1.65 -36.05 -29.72
CA TYR A 271 0.21 -36.36 -29.77
C TYR A 271 -0.54 -35.66 -30.89
N GLY A 272 0.09 -34.78 -31.67
CA GLY A 272 -0.61 -33.93 -32.64
C GLY A 272 -1.54 -32.89 -32.03
N GLN A 273 -2.11 -32.04 -32.89
CA GLN A 273 -2.99 -30.91 -32.52
C GLN A 273 -4.27 -31.33 -31.78
N ASP A 274 -4.59 -32.62 -31.79
CA ASP A 274 -5.80 -33.21 -31.23
C ASP A 274 -5.54 -34.00 -29.94
N ARG A 275 -4.41 -33.71 -29.25
CA ARG A 275 -3.98 -34.34 -27.98
C ARG A 275 -5.19 -34.65 -27.09
N TRP A 276 -5.98 -33.66 -26.70
CA TRP A 276 -7.11 -33.81 -25.77
C TRP A 276 -8.31 -34.66 -26.24
N SER A 277 -8.37 -35.07 -27.52
CA SER A 277 -9.44 -35.90 -28.08
C SER A 277 -9.08 -37.39 -28.22
N ARG A 278 -7.89 -37.81 -27.79
CA ARG A 278 -7.42 -39.19 -27.96
C ARG A 278 -7.85 -40.13 -26.82
N PRO A 279 -8.00 -41.45 -27.09
CA PRO A 279 -8.33 -42.43 -26.05
C PRO A 279 -7.20 -42.54 -24.99
N ILE A 280 -7.59 -42.67 -23.72
CA ILE A 280 -6.68 -42.86 -22.58
C ILE A 280 -6.78 -44.33 -22.14
N PRO A 281 -5.67 -45.08 -21.98
CA PRO A 281 -4.28 -44.69 -22.19
C PRO A 281 -3.87 -44.70 -23.68
N PRO A 282 -2.91 -43.85 -24.07
CA PRO A 282 -2.43 -43.80 -25.45
C PRO A 282 -1.62 -45.04 -25.79
N THR A 283 -1.79 -45.57 -27.01
CA THR A 283 -1.00 -46.69 -27.50
C THR A 283 0.30 -46.19 -28.17
N PRO A 284 1.44 -46.90 -28.05
CA PRO A 284 2.71 -46.49 -28.65
C PRO A 284 2.69 -46.29 -30.18
N ASP A 285 1.71 -46.88 -30.87
CA ASP A 285 1.51 -46.73 -32.32
C ASP A 285 0.72 -45.46 -32.70
N SER A 286 0.06 -44.85 -31.71
CA SER A 286 -0.66 -43.58 -31.91
C SER A 286 0.23 -42.35 -31.72
N MET A 287 1.43 -42.50 -31.16
CA MET A 287 2.37 -41.42 -30.87
C MET A 287 3.35 -41.19 -32.03
N GLN A 288 3.60 -39.92 -32.37
CA GLN A 288 4.73 -39.57 -33.21
C GLN A 288 6.06 -39.74 -32.43
N PRO A 289 7.18 -40.03 -33.12
CA PRO A 289 8.47 -40.12 -32.44
C PRO A 289 8.84 -38.78 -31.79
N LEU A 290 9.59 -38.85 -30.68
CA LEU A 290 10.12 -37.66 -30.02
C LEU A 290 10.97 -36.82 -31.01
N PRO A 291 10.79 -35.49 -31.04
CA PRO A 291 11.61 -34.60 -31.85
C PRO A 291 13.10 -34.77 -31.53
N ALA A 292 13.95 -34.74 -32.55
CA ALA A 292 15.39 -34.99 -32.40
C ALA A 292 16.16 -33.85 -31.72
N SER A 293 15.61 -32.64 -31.68
CA SER A 293 16.23 -31.50 -31.00
C SER A 293 15.24 -30.37 -30.71
N LEU A 294 15.65 -29.46 -29.82
CA LEU A 294 14.88 -28.26 -29.50
C LEU A 294 14.65 -27.35 -30.72
N GLY A 295 15.58 -27.35 -31.68
CA GLY A 295 15.42 -26.61 -32.94
C GLY A 295 14.30 -27.17 -33.82
N VAL A 296 14.04 -28.48 -33.77
CA VAL A 296 12.91 -29.11 -34.44
C VAL A 296 11.61 -28.69 -33.77
N ILE A 297 11.55 -28.77 -32.43
CA ILE A 297 10.38 -28.36 -31.64
C ILE A 297 9.99 -26.91 -31.94
N ALA A 298 10.98 -26.00 -31.94
CA ALA A 298 10.76 -24.59 -32.22
C ALA A 298 10.30 -24.29 -33.66
N LYS A 299 10.66 -25.15 -34.63
CA LYS A 299 10.25 -25.00 -36.04
C LYS A 299 8.87 -25.58 -36.32
N GLU A 300 8.53 -26.69 -35.68
CA GLU A 300 7.26 -27.41 -35.91
C GLU A 300 6.10 -26.82 -35.10
N THR A 301 6.39 -26.11 -34.02
CA THR A 301 5.36 -25.42 -33.22
C THR A 301 4.93 -24.12 -33.90
N VAL A 302 3.72 -24.11 -34.48
CA VAL A 302 3.20 -22.96 -35.25
C VAL A 302 2.52 -21.90 -34.37
N ASN A 303 1.83 -22.33 -33.31
CA ASN A 303 0.93 -21.46 -32.54
C ASN A 303 1.60 -20.81 -31.32
N GLN A 304 2.81 -21.22 -30.97
CA GLN A 304 3.53 -20.74 -29.80
C GLN A 304 5.03 -20.68 -30.09
N ARG A 305 5.66 -19.56 -29.72
CA ARG A 305 7.12 -19.43 -29.81
C ARG A 305 7.74 -20.25 -28.69
N VAL A 306 8.49 -21.29 -29.05
CA VAL A 306 9.23 -22.11 -28.10
C VAL A 306 10.58 -21.44 -27.79
N PRO A 307 10.90 -21.15 -26.52
CA PRO A 307 12.19 -20.59 -26.15
C PRO A 307 13.29 -21.64 -26.36
N THR A 308 14.38 -21.25 -27.01
CA THR A 308 15.54 -22.13 -27.22
C THR A 308 16.72 -21.77 -26.31
N THR A 309 16.69 -20.58 -25.72
CA THR A 309 17.65 -20.07 -24.75
C THR A 309 16.91 -19.54 -23.54
N ASP A 310 17.56 -19.60 -22.39
CA ASP A 310 17.10 -18.99 -21.16
C ASP A 310 17.17 -17.45 -21.21
N PRO A 311 16.65 -16.73 -20.19
CA PRO A 311 16.68 -15.27 -20.14
C PRO A 311 18.08 -14.64 -20.17
N GLU A 312 19.13 -15.42 -19.91
CA GLU A 312 20.53 -15.00 -19.92
C GLU A 312 21.22 -15.35 -21.25
N GLY A 313 20.51 -15.99 -22.18
CA GLY A 313 20.99 -16.37 -23.51
C GLY A 313 21.71 -17.72 -23.55
N ILE A 314 21.64 -18.50 -22.46
CA ILE A 314 22.20 -19.85 -22.40
C ILE A 314 21.21 -20.82 -23.04
N PRO A 315 21.61 -21.62 -24.06
CA PRO A 315 20.71 -22.59 -24.68
C PRO A 315 20.17 -23.62 -23.69
N TYR A 316 18.88 -23.94 -23.77
CA TYR A 316 18.33 -25.09 -23.06
C TYR A 316 18.86 -26.37 -23.68
N GLU A 317 19.23 -27.34 -22.85
CA GLU A 317 19.65 -28.66 -23.30
C GLU A 317 18.43 -29.58 -23.34
N TYR A 318 18.15 -30.15 -24.51
CA TYR A 318 17.07 -31.11 -24.73
C TYR A 318 17.68 -32.46 -25.05
N ILE A 319 17.34 -33.46 -24.25
CA ILE A 319 17.90 -34.82 -24.32
C ILE A 319 16.75 -35.79 -24.55
N VAL A 320 16.89 -36.66 -25.55
CA VAL A 320 15.98 -37.79 -25.74
C VAL A 320 16.59 -38.98 -25.02
N ASP A 321 15.97 -39.38 -23.91
CA ASP A 321 16.49 -40.44 -23.04
C ASP A 321 16.14 -41.83 -23.60
N ASP A 322 14.89 -42.00 -24.04
CA ASP A 322 14.42 -43.21 -24.73
C ASP A 322 13.25 -42.90 -25.70
N ARG A 323 12.39 -43.89 -25.99
CA ARG A 323 11.27 -43.74 -26.93
C ARG A 323 10.15 -42.84 -26.37
N THR A 324 9.95 -42.79 -25.06
CA THR A 324 8.89 -42.01 -24.42
C THR A 324 9.42 -40.95 -23.46
N HIS A 325 10.65 -41.06 -23.00
CA HIS A 325 11.26 -40.11 -22.08
C HIS A 325 12.14 -39.07 -22.78
N PHE A 326 11.97 -37.82 -22.38
CA PHE A 326 12.88 -36.72 -22.72
C PHE A 326 13.14 -35.85 -21.51
N SER A 327 14.30 -35.21 -21.50
CA SER A 327 14.72 -34.31 -20.43
C SER A 327 15.04 -32.92 -20.97
N VAL A 328 14.66 -31.89 -20.20
CA VAL A 328 15.03 -30.49 -20.46
C VAL A 328 15.87 -29.99 -19.29
N CYS A 329 17.11 -29.60 -19.58
CA CYS A 329 18.08 -29.18 -18.58
C CYS A 329 18.43 -27.69 -18.68
N THR A 330 18.67 -27.10 -17.53
CA THR A 330 19.22 -25.74 -17.39
C THR A 330 19.98 -25.61 -16.07
N THR A 331 20.51 -24.42 -15.79
CA THR A 331 21.15 -24.09 -14.51
C THR A 331 20.28 -23.10 -13.76
N PHE A 332 19.90 -23.41 -12.53
CA PHE A 332 19.14 -22.53 -11.65
C PHE A 332 20.05 -21.79 -10.67
N ASN A 333 19.73 -20.54 -10.37
CA ASN A 333 20.51 -19.74 -9.42
C ASN A 333 20.19 -20.11 -7.96
N TYR A 334 18.93 -20.44 -7.67
CA TYR A 334 18.45 -20.77 -6.33
C TYR A 334 17.80 -22.14 -6.28
N GLU A 335 17.77 -22.71 -5.08
CA GLU A 335 16.95 -23.86 -4.76
C GLU A 335 15.48 -23.43 -4.65
N ASP A 336 14.58 -24.20 -5.26
CA ASP A 336 13.15 -24.08 -5.10
C ASP A 336 12.55 -25.43 -4.66
N MET A 337 11.91 -25.42 -3.50
CA MET A 337 11.38 -26.58 -2.81
C MET A 337 9.95 -26.29 -2.37
N GLU A 338 9.04 -26.28 -3.34
CA GLU A 338 7.62 -26.09 -3.08
C GLU A 338 6.96 -27.37 -2.58
N GLN A 339 6.05 -27.22 -1.62
CA GLN A 339 5.29 -28.34 -1.06
C GLN A 339 4.21 -28.86 -2.02
N TYR A 340 3.65 -27.98 -2.85
CA TYR A 340 2.44 -28.25 -3.64
C TYR A 340 2.71 -28.59 -5.10
N ALA A 341 3.94 -28.36 -5.57
CA ALA A 341 4.39 -28.66 -6.92
C ALA A 341 5.70 -29.44 -6.89
N PRO A 342 5.78 -30.60 -6.19
CA PRO A 342 7.04 -31.25 -5.87
C PRO A 342 7.82 -31.73 -7.11
N PHE A 343 7.12 -32.00 -8.23
CA PHE A 343 7.79 -32.30 -9.50
C PHE A 343 8.66 -31.13 -9.99
N TRP A 344 8.24 -29.89 -9.72
CA TRP A 344 8.91 -28.67 -10.13
C TRP A 344 9.97 -28.19 -9.12
N ASN A 345 10.31 -29.02 -8.13
CA ASN A 345 11.36 -28.71 -7.17
C ASN A 345 12.73 -28.97 -7.80
N HIS A 346 13.68 -28.08 -7.55
CA HIS A 346 15.03 -28.21 -8.06
C HIS A 346 16.06 -27.65 -7.07
N PRO A 347 17.27 -28.23 -7.02
CA PRO A 347 18.39 -27.61 -6.32
C PRO A 347 18.89 -26.37 -7.08
N ALA A 348 19.71 -25.56 -6.41
CA ALA A 348 20.55 -24.60 -7.13
C ALA A 348 21.59 -25.34 -7.97
N GLY A 349 21.91 -24.81 -9.15
CA GLY A 349 22.84 -25.40 -10.11
C GLY A 349 22.15 -26.13 -11.25
N SER A 350 22.90 -27.00 -11.92
CA SER A 350 22.39 -27.74 -13.09
C SER A 350 21.33 -28.76 -12.66
N HIS A 351 20.17 -28.71 -13.33
CA HIS A 351 19.06 -29.62 -13.08
C HIS A 351 18.31 -29.92 -14.38
N CYS A 352 17.79 -31.15 -14.48
CA CYS A 352 17.03 -31.64 -15.63
C CYS A 352 15.65 -32.12 -15.16
N TYR A 353 14.61 -31.65 -15.84
CA TYR A 353 13.27 -32.22 -15.69
C TYR A 353 13.05 -33.28 -16.74
N THR A 354 12.75 -34.50 -16.28
CA THR A 354 12.41 -35.63 -17.14
C THR A 354 10.90 -35.75 -17.27
N PHE A 355 10.42 -35.89 -18.50
CA PHE A 355 9.02 -36.03 -18.84
C PHE A 355 8.80 -37.37 -19.53
N ASP A 356 7.76 -38.10 -19.11
CA ASP A 356 7.31 -39.31 -19.79
C ASP A 356 6.14 -38.96 -20.70
N THR A 357 6.33 -39.10 -22.00
CA THR A 357 5.26 -38.88 -22.98
C THR A 357 4.19 -39.96 -22.93
N ALA A 358 4.37 -41.09 -22.23
CA ALA A 358 3.28 -42.01 -21.95
C ALA A 358 2.26 -41.41 -20.97
N GLU A 359 2.68 -40.45 -20.14
CA GLU A 359 1.81 -39.62 -19.32
C GLU A 359 1.34 -38.42 -20.15
N MET A 360 0.07 -38.46 -20.54
CA MET A 360 -0.50 -37.49 -21.47
C MET A 360 -0.54 -36.05 -20.95
N ASN A 361 -0.42 -35.85 -19.63
CA ASN A 361 -0.47 -34.55 -18.97
C ASN A 361 0.88 -34.20 -18.36
N LEU A 362 1.22 -32.91 -18.38
CA LEU A 362 2.32 -32.42 -17.57
C LEU A 362 1.93 -32.50 -16.08
N PRO A 363 2.87 -32.89 -15.20
CA PRO A 363 2.65 -32.98 -13.75
C PRO A 363 2.48 -31.62 -13.04
#